data_AF-A0A1A8QDX6-F1
#
_entry.id   AF-A0A1A8QDX6-F1
#
_cell.length_a   1.000
_cell.length_b   1.000
_cell.length_c   1.000
_cell.angle_alpha   90.00
_cell.angle_beta   90.00
_cell.angle_gamma   90.00
#
_symmetry.space_group_name_H-M   'P 1'
#
loop_
_entity.id
_entity.type
_entity.pdbx_description
1 polymer ?
#
loop_
_entity_poly.entity_id
_entity_poly.type
_entity_poly.pdbx_seq_one_letter_code
_entity_poly.pdbx_strand_id
1 'polypeptide(L)'
;ETDDLATSLVLDPLLGFSTHKMNISPPPEVRRWGNLKETLLRFQRTHDFDATFEALTVGELAGDYFNALGSHRKELLRQHVYRYLSAFLLDSGIRIESCDRYSSETNGAKITSTRHWFVGERVEVLLGCIAELSL
;
A
#
# COMPACT_ATOMS: atom_id res chain seq x y z
N GLU A 1 -10.88 6.09 -1.66
CA GLU A 1 -9.80 7.07 -1.43
C GLU A 1 -8.66 6.51 -0.58
N THR A 2 -8.90 6.01 0.65
CA THR A 2 -7.82 5.50 1.52
C THR A 2 -6.97 4.42 0.85
N ASP A 3 -7.61 3.50 0.13
CA ASP A 3 -6.93 2.44 -0.61
C ASP A 3 -6.06 2.99 -1.75
N ASP A 4 -6.61 3.89 -2.59
CA ASP A 4 -5.87 4.58 -3.65
C ASP A 4 -4.61 5.30 -3.12
N LEU A 5 -4.72 5.99 -1.98
CA LEU A 5 -3.58 6.65 -1.34
C LEU A 5 -2.55 5.64 -0.82
N ALA A 6 -3.00 4.60 -0.12
CA ALA A 6 -2.12 3.59 0.45
C ALA A 6 -1.37 2.79 -0.63
N THR A 7 -2.05 2.41 -1.72
CA THR A 7 -1.42 1.74 -2.86
C THR A 7 -0.44 2.67 -3.59
N SER A 8 -0.76 3.95 -3.75
CA SER A 8 0.15 4.95 -4.35
C SER A 8 1.42 5.17 -3.50
N LEU A 9 1.31 5.09 -2.18
CA LEU A 9 2.45 5.28 -1.26
C LEU A 9 3.31 4.02 -1.11
N VAL A 10 2.70 2.82 -1.21
CA VAL A 10 3.37 1.56 -0.89
C VAL A 10 3.52 0.65 -2.11
N LEU A 11 2.43 0.27 -2.78
CA LEU A 11 2.47 -0.75 -3.84
C LEU A 11 3.06 -0.22 -5.14
N ASP A 12 2.62 0.95 -5.59
CA ASP A 12 3.05 1.52 -6.87
C ASP A 12 4.58 1.72 -6.92
N PRO A 13 5.26 2.25 -5.87
CA PRO A 13 6.71 2.34 -5.84
C PRO A 13 7.44 1.00 -5.77
N LEU A 14 6.82 -0.04 -5.18
CA LEU A 14 7.39 -1.39 -5.13
C LEU A 14 7.33 -2.07 -6.50
N LEU A 15 6.19 -1.95 -7.18
CA LEU A 15 5.90 -2.60 -8.47
C LEU A 15 6.43 -1.80 -9.67
N GLY A 16 6.64 -0.49 -9.53
CA GLY A 16 7.11 0.37 -10.60
C GLY A 16 6.05 0.73 -11.64
N PHE A 17 4.77 0.58 -11.30
CA PHE A 17 3.62 1.02 -12.10
C PHE A 17 2.45 1.35 -11.17
N SER A 18 1.45 2.09 -11.67
CA SER A 18 0.26 2.35 -10.85
C SER A 18 -0.70 1.17 -10.89
N THR A 19 -0.96 0.55 -9.73
CA THR A 19 -1.96 -0.52 -9.59
C THR A 19 -3.37 0.03 -9.76
N HIS A 20 -4.39 -0.85 -9.74
CA HIS A 20 -5.79 -0.42 -9.76
C HIS A 20 -6.08 0.68 -8.73
N LYS A 21 -6.94 1.62 -9.12
CA LYS A 21 -7.42 2.73 -8.30
C LYS A 21 -8.92 2.89 -8.49
N MET A 22 -9.63 3.27 -7.44
CA MET A 22 -11.06 3.60 -7.53
C MET A 22 -11.30 4.96 -8.20
N ASN A 23 -10.33 5.89 -8.15
CA ASN A 23 -10.35 7.18 -8.84
C ASN A 23 -11.62 8.02 -8.56
N ILE A 24 -12.13 7.94 -7.33
CA ILE A 24 -13.33 8.69 -6.90
C ILE A 24 -13.01 10.19 -6.74
N SER A 25 -11.75 10.54 -6.49
CA SER A 25 -11.26 11.92 -6.41
C SER A 25 -9.85 12.04 -7.04
N PRO A 26 -9.43 13.26 -7.43
CA PRO A 26 -8.11 13.48 -8.00
C PRO A 26 -7.02 13.11 -6.98
N PRO A 27 -6.02 12.29 -7.36
CA PRO A 27 -4.94 11.94 -6.45
C PRO A 27 -4.07 13.19 -6.16
N PRO A 28 -3.55 13.32 -4.93
CA PRO A 28 -2.56 14.34 -4.64
C PRO A 28 -1.27 14.07 -5.43
N GLU A 29 -0.48 15.10 -5.69
CA GLU A 29 0.82 14.95 -6.34
C GLU A 29 1.82 14.33 -5.36
N VAL A 30 1.93 13.00 -5.40
CA VAL A 30 2.78 12.21 -4.48
C VAL A 30 4.26 12.37 -4.87
N ARG A 31 5.15 12.22 -3.88
CA ARG A 31 6.60 12.11 -4.10
C ARG A 31 6.95 11.12 -5.21
N ARG A 32 8.06 11.40 -5.89
CA ARG A 32 8.64 10.48 -6.89
C ARG A 32 8.81 9.07 -6.30
N TRP A 33 8.45 8.05 -7.08
CA TRP A 33 8.52 6.65 -6.65
C TRP A 33 9.91 6.24 -6.13
N GLY A 34 11.00 6.84 -6.62
CA GLY A 34 12.35 6.59 -6.10
C GLY A 34 12.49 6.89 -4.59
N ASN A 35 11.97 8.03 -4.13
CA ASN A 35 12.06 8.46 -2.73
C ASN A 35 11.17 7.58 -1.82
N LEU A 36 9.98 7.23 -2.32
CA LEU A 36 9.08 6.32 -1.62
C LEU A 36 9.72 4.94 -1.48
N LYS A 37 10.29 4.40 -2.57
CA LYS A 37 10.98 3.11 -2.57
C LYS A 37 12.15 3.09 -1.59
N GLU A 38 12.94 4.16 -1.48
CA GLU A 38 14.01 4.26 -0.48
C GLU A 38 13.47 4.18 0.97
N THR A 39 12.37 4.90 1.24
CA THR A 39 11.68 4.86 2.54
C THR A 39 11.20 3.45 2.88
N LEU A 40 10.62 2.75 1.90
CA LEU A 40 10.16 1.37 2.01
C LEU A 40 11.33 0.38 2.24
N LEU A 41 12.45 0.54 1.52
CA LEU A 41 13.65 -0.27 1.72
C LEU A 41 14.29 -0.03 3.11
N ARG A 42 14.16 1.18 3.66
CA ARG A 42 14.59 1.47 5.04
C ARG A 42 13.69 0.75 6.05
N PHE A 43 12.37 0.74 5.83
CA PHE A 43 11.43 0.01 6.68
C PHE A 43 11.80 -1.47 6.84
N GLN A 44 12.25 -2.14 5.76
CA GLN A 44 12.68 -3.56 5.84
C GLN A 44 13.85 -3.82 6.79
N ARG A 45 14.61 -2.78 7.18
CA ARG A 45 15.70 -2.88 8.16
C ARG A 45 15.28 -2.42 9.55
N THR A 46 14.43 -1.40 9.64
CA THR A 46 14.06 -0.77 10.91
C THR A 46 12.82 -1.38 11.55
N HIS A 47 11.90 -1.91 10.74
CA HIS A 47 10.55 -2.32 11.12
C HIS A 47 9.78 -1.22 11.89
N ASP A 48 10.16 0.04 11.68
CA ASP A 48 9.56 1.18 12.36
C ASP A 48 8.38 1.69 11.53
N PHE A 49 7.18 1.26 11.92
CA PHE A 49 5.92 1.58 11.25
C PHE A 49 5.61 3.08 11.31
N ASP A 50 5.72 3.69 12.50
CA ASP A 50 5.35 5.10 12.71
C ASP A 50 6.30 6.02 11.95
N ALA A 51 7.62 5.80 12.05
CA ALA A 51 8.59 6.60 11.32
C ALA A 51 8.46 6.42 9.80
N THR A 52 8.09 5.23 9.34
CA THR A 52 7.86 4.96 7.92
C THR A 52 6.62 5.69 7.42
N PHE A 53 5.51 5.65 8.16
CA PHE A 53 4.29 6.35 7.79
C PHE A 53 4.47 7.87 7.78
N GLU A 54 5.12 8.43 8.79
CA GLU A 54 5.45 9.86 8.80
C GLU A 54 6.40 10.19 7.64
N ALA A 55 7.40 9.37 7.32
CA ALA A 55 8.26 9.61 6.15
C ALA A 55 7.54 9.52 4.79
N LEU A 56 6.50 8.69 4.68
CA LEU A 56 5.66 8.55 3.49
C LEU A 56 4.67 9.71 3.34
N THR A 57 4.24 10.32 4.44
CA THR A 57 3.16 11.34 4.45
C THR A 57 3.63 12.77 4.76
N VAL A 58 4.80 12.93 5.37
CA VAL A 58 5.36 14.22 5.80
C VAL A 58 6.52 14.64 4.89
N GLY A 59 6.37 15.81 4.28
CA GLY A 59 7.37 16.56 3.52
C GLY A 59 7.15 16.53 1.99
N GLU A 60 7.22 17.72 1.38
CA GLU A 60 6.98 18.03 -0.05
C GLU A 60 5.50 17.95 -0.53
N LEU A 61 5.25 18.17 -1.84
CA LEU A 61 4.00 18.64 -2.49
C LEU A 61 2.65 18.10 -1.95
N ALA A 62 2.57 16.84 -1.51
CA ALA A 62 1.36 16.26 -0.93
C ALA A 62 1.22 16.44 0.60
N GLY A 63 2.21 17.02 1.27
CA GLY A 63 2.24 17.20 2.73
C GLY A 63 1.07 18.07 3.21
N ASP A 64 0.71 19.12 2.48
CA ASP A 64 -0.45 19.96 2.80
C ASP A 64 -1.76 19.17 2.66
N TYR A 65 -1.86 18.28 1.66
CA TYR A 65 -3.00 17.38 1.52
C TYR A 65 -3.10 16.42 2.73
N PHE A 66 -1.99 15.80 3.13
CA PHE A 66 -1.98 14.88 4.27
C PHE A 66 -2.20 15.60 5.61
N ASN A 67 -1.76 16.85 5.74
CA ASN A 67 -2.02 17.70 6.92
C ASN A 67 -3.48 18.14 6.98
N ALA A 68 -4.12 18.36 5.82
CA ALA A 68 -5.53 18.68 5.73
C ALA A 68 -6.45 17.46 5.94
N LEU A 69 -5.92 16.23 5.89
CA LEU A 69 -6.67 15.05 6.29
C LEU A 69 -7.00 15.15 7.78
N GLY A 70 -8.29 15.22 8.11
CA GLY A 70 -8.76 15.13 9.49
C GLY A 70 -8.20 13.88 10.20
N SER A 71 -8.06 13.97 11.52
CA SER A 71 -7.41 12.95 12.37
C SER A 71 -7.92 11.53 12.10
N HIS A 72 -9.23 11.36 11.96
CA HIS A 72 -9.85 10.06 11.67
C HIS A 72 -9.41 9.49 10.32
N ARG A 73 -9.39 10.29 9.24
CA ARG A 73 -8.97 9.82 7.91
C ARG A 73 -7.48 9.52 7.87
N LYS A 74 -6.64 10.32 8.55
CA LYS A 74 -5.20 10.05 8.69
C LYS A 74 -4.96 8.71 9.41
N GLU A 75 -5.74 8.42 10.44
CA GLU A 75 -5.65 7.14 11.16
C GLU A 75 -6.08 5.94 10.29
N LEU A 76 -7.17 6.06 9.54
CA LEU A 76 -7.57 5.02 8.57
C LEU A 76 -6.49 4.77 7.53
N LEU A 77 -5.87 5.82 7.00
CA LEU A 77 -4.74 5.71 6.07
C LEU A 77 -3.54 5.02 6.72
N ARG A 78 -3.18 5.39 7.96
CA ARG A 78 -2.10 4.76 8.72
C ARG A 78 -2.31 3.25 8.84
N GLN A 79 -3.50 2.83 9.27
CA GLN A 79 -3.84 1.42 9.39
C GLN A 79 -3.73 0.68 8.05
N HIS A 80 -4.19 1.30 6.96
CA HIS A 80 -4.14 0.69 5.63
C HIS A 80 -2.70 0.58 5.09
N VAL A 81 -1.86 1.60 5.32
CA VAL A 81 -0.42 1.53 5.03
C VAL A 81 0.24 0.42 5.82
N TYR A 82 -0.07 0.27 7.12
CA TYR A 82 0.52 -0.77 7.98
C TYR A 82 0.18 -2.18 7.51
N ARG A 83 -1.02 -2.38 6.96
CA ARG A 83 -1.39 -3.67 6.33
C ARG A 83 -0.49 -3.98 5.15
N TYR A 84 -0.25 -3.02 4.25
CA TYR A 84 0.65 -3.25 3.12
C TYR A 84 2.11 -3.44 3.51
N LEU A 85 2.60 -2.66 4.49
CA LEU A 85 3.95 -2.83 5.04
C LEU A 85 4.12 -4.24 5.63
N SER A 86 3.17 -4.67 6.46
CA SER A 86 3.17 -6.01 7.08
C SER A 86 3.08 -7.13 6.06
N ALA A 87 2.23 -6.96 5.03
CA ALA A 87 1.98 -7.99 4.04
C ALA A 87 3.14 -8.16 3.05
N PHE A 88 3.79 -7.08 2.61
CA PHE A 88 4.67 -7.14 1.44
C PHE A 88 6.12 -6.73 1.68
N LEU A 89 6.45 -6.17 2.85
CA LEU A 89 7.82 -5.76 3.18
C LEU A 89 8.44 -6.57 4.32
N LEU A 90 7.64 -7.26 5.12
CA LEU A 90 8.10 -8.22 6.12
C LEU A 90 8.08 -9.65 5.56
N ASP A 91 8.74 -10.58 6.25
CA ASP A 91 8.66 -12.01 5.94
C ASP A 91 7.29 -12.57 6.36
N SER A 92 6.29 -12.32 5.52
CA SER A 92 4.88 -12.63 5.80
C SER A 92 4.42 -13.96 5.18
N GLY A 93 5.30 -14.64 4.46
CA GLY A 93 4.98 -15.84 3.67
C GLY A 93 4.27 -15.57 2.34
N ILE A 94 4.07 -14.29 1.97
CA ILE A 94 3.51 -13.87 0.68
C ILE A 94 4.31 -12.69 0.08
N ARG A 95 4.14 -12.45 -1.22
CA ARG A 95 4.65 -11.27 -1.92
C ARG A 95 3.67 -10.81 -2.99
N ILE A 96 3.80 -9.56 -3.43
CA ILE A 96 3.07 -9.00 -4.56
C ILE A 96 3.98 -8.89 -5.78
N GLU A 97 3.48 -9.25 -6.96
CA GLU A 97 4.21 -9.25 -8.23
C GLU A 97 3.35 -8.72 -9.36
N SER A 98 3.98 -8.24 -10.43
CA SER A 98 3.28 -7.87 -11.66
C SER A 98 2.56 -9.08 -12.28
N CYS A 99 1.43 -8.82 -12.92
CA CYS A 99 0.62 -9.82 -13.60
C CYS A 99 0.04 -9.25 -14.90
N ASP A 100 0.34 -9.92 -16.01
CA ASP A 100 -0.08 -9.57 -17.37
C ASP A 100 -0.99 -10.64 -18.00
N ARG A 101 -1.48 -11.59 -17.19
CA ARG A 101 -2.24 -12.76 -17.65
C ARG A 101 -3.62 -12.39 -18.22
N TYR A 102 -4.27 -11.36 -17.69
CA TYR A 102 -5.67 -11.05 -17.99
C TYR A 102 -5.76 -9.90 -19.00
N SER A 103 -6.40 -10.16 -20.15
CA SER A 103 -6.53 -9.18 -21.23
C SER A 103 -7.43 -7.98 -20.90
N SER A 104 -8.28 -8.09 -19.89
CA SER A 104 -9.16 -7.02 -19.42
C SER A 104 -8.46 -6.03 -18.47
N GLU A 105 -7.23 -6.30 -18.07
CA GLU A 105 -6.50 -5.49 -17.10
C GLU A 105 -5.17 -4.99 -17.70
N THR A 106 -4.89 -3.72 -17.47
CA THR A 106 -3.54 -3.15 -17.63
C THR A 106 -2.99 -2.87 -16.24
N ASN A 107 -1.70 -3.09 -16.02
CA ASN A 107 -1.07 -2.94 -14.69
C ASN A 107 -1.64 -3.89 -13.63
N GLY A 108 -1.90 -5.15 -14.02
CA GLY A 108 -2.33 -6.18 -13.10
C GLY A 108 -1.23 -6.54 -12.08
N ALA A 109 -1.66 -6.97 -10.90
CA ALA A 109 -0.79 -7.51 -9.87
C ALA A 109 -1.38 -8.82 -9.34
N LYS A 110 -0.51 -9.70 -8.83
CA LYS A 110 -0.89 -10.97 -8.22
C LYS A 110 -0.16 -11.16 -6.90
N ILE A 111 -0.71 -12.03 -6.06
CA ILE A 111 -0.09 -12.45 -4.81
C ILE A 111 0.47 -13.85 -5.01
N THR A 112 1.72 -14.05 -4.63
CA THR A 112 2.39 -15.35 -4.69
C THR A 112 2.95 -15.73 -3.33
N SER A 113 3.03 -17.04 -3.07
CA SER A 113 3.59 -17.54 -1.82
C SER A 113 5.13 -17.44 -1.82
N THR A 114 5.71 -17.12 -0.67
CA THR A 114 7.15 -17.24 -0.42
C THR A 114 7.51 -18.44 0.45
N ARG A 115 6.52 -19.12 1.04
CA ARG A 115 6.70 -20.32 1.85
C ARG A 115 5.69 -21.42 1.53
N HIS A 116 5.87 -22.60 2.11
CA HIS A 116 4.83 -23.63 2.11
C HIS A 116 3.75 -23.28 3.13
N TRP A 117 2.48 -23.54 2.78
CA TRP A 117 1.32 -23.39 3.65
C TRP A 117 0.62 -24.75 3.79
N PHE A 118 0.29 -25.14 5.01
CA PHE A 118 -0.45 -26.35 5.33
C PHE A 118 -1.95 -26.10 5.34
N VAL A 119 -2.72 -27.14 5.05
CA VAL A 119 -4.19 -27.09 5.12
C VAL A 119 -4.61 -26.71 6.54
N GLY A 120 -5.44 -25.67 6.65
CA GLY A 120 -5.91 -25.12 7.93
C GLY A 120 -5.09 -23.93 8.43
N GLU A 121 -3.90 -23.65 7.87
CA GLU A 121 -3.19 -22.40 8.16
C GLU A 121 -3.93 -21.18 7.57
N ARG A 122 -3.79 -20.04 8.23
CA ARG A 122 -4.36 -18.76 7.80
C ARG A 122 -3.24 -17.80 7.42
N VAL A 123 -3.41 -17.08 6.31
CA VAL A 123 -2.53 -15.98 5.91
C VAL A 123 -3.03 -14.70 6.61
N GLU A 124 -2.63 -14.49 7.86
CA GLU A 124 -3.20 -13.43 8.72
C GLU A 124 -2.93 -12.00 8.22
N VAL A 125 -1.84 -11.80 7.46
CA VAL A 125 -1.50 -10.52 6.86
C VAL A 125 -2.34 -10.19 5.62
N LEU A 126 -2.99 -11.18 5.00
CA LEU A 126 -3.76 -11.01 3.77
C LEU A 126 -5.18 -10.57 4.10
N LEU A 127 -5.31 -9.31 4.48
CA LEU A 127 -6.55 -8.71 4.93
C LEU A 127 -7.26 -7.96 3.78
N GLY A 128 -8.58 -8.09 3.75
CA GLY A 128 -9.46 -7.29 2.87
C GLY A 128 -10.31 -6.33 3.71
N CYS A 129 -10.45 -5.09 3.25
CA CYS A 129 -11.39 -4.14 3.84
C CYS A 129 -12.72 -4.21 3.07
N ILE A 130 -13.83 -4.28 3.82
CA ILE A 130 -15.18 -4.38 3.25
C ILE A 130 -15.92 -3.10 3.61
N ALA A 131 -16.53 -2.48 2.60
CA ALA A 131 -17.43 -1.33 2.76
C ALA A 131 -18.73 -1.64 2.01
N GLU A 132 -19.86 -1.33 2.62
CA GLU A 132 -21.17 -1.50 2.00
C GLU A 132 -21.41 -0.40 0.96
N LEU A 133 -21.97 -0.78 -0.18
CA LEU A 133 -22.41 0.16 -1.22
C LEU A 133 -23.92 0.34 -1.10
N SER A 134 -24.35 1.51 -0.64
CA SER A 134 -25.75 1.93 -0.70
C SER A 134 -26.04 2.56 -2.06
N LEU A 135 -27.09 2.07 -2.74
CA LEU A 135 -27.63 2.64 -3.97
C LEU A 135 -28.49 3.88 -3.72
#